data_AF-A0A6S6PCV2-F1
#
_entry.id   AF-A0A6S6PCV2-F1
#
_cell.length_a   1.000
_cell.length_b   1.000
_cell.length_c   1.000
_cell.angle_alpha   90.00
_cell.angle_beta   90.00
_cell.angle_gamma   90.00
#
_symmetry.space_group_name_H-M   'P 1'
#
loop_
_entity.id
_entity.type
_entity.pdbx_description
1 polymer ?
#
loop_
_entity_poly.entity_id
_entity_poly.type
_entity_poly.pdbx_seq_one_letter_code
_entity_poly.pdbx_strand_id
1 'polypeptide(L)'
;MSRKSNICPPQIPELPSSGADRMRAASLSAELKMLLNELLQRNLNNAVKLAIEAAQGRGELVEHFAELGRRYGGRTDTRPRRRKAAAFRVIPGGLS
;
A
#
# COMPACT_ATOMS: atom_id res chain seq x y z
N MET A 1 -36.54 -22.11 -31.06
CA MET A 1 -36.52 -22.34 -29.60
C MET A 1 -35.66 -21.26 -28.95
N SER A 2 -36.28 -20.24 -28.34
CA SER A 2 -35.58 -19.10 -27.74
C SER A 2 -35.52 -19.26 -26.22
N ARG A 3 -34.32 -19.40 -25.65
CA ARG A 3 -34.12 -19.46 -24.20
C ARG A 3 -34.19 -18.04 -23.64
N LYS A 4 -35.29 -17.68 -22.98
CA LYS A 4 -35.39 -16.44 -22.20
C LYS A 4 -34.53 -16.62 -20.94
N SER A 5 -33.41 -15.93 -20.87
CA SER A 5 -32.60 -15.80 -19.65
C SER A 5 -33.34 -14.90 -18.66
N ASN A 6 -33.86 -15.48 -17.57
CA ASN A 6 -34.36 -14.74 -16.41
C ASN A 6 -33.15 -14.13 -15.67
N ILE A 7 -32.74 -12.93 -16.07
CA ILE A 7 -31.80 -12.12 -15.29
C ILE A 7 -32.63 -11.44 -14.21
N CYS A 8 -32.47 -11.89 -12.96
CA CYS A 8 -33.05 -11.22 -11.80
C CYS A 8 -32.34 -9.85 -11.66
N PRO A 9 -33.05 -8.72 -11.56
CA PRO A 9 -32.40 -7.43 -11.38
C PRO A 9 -31.63 -7.44 -10.05
N PRO A 10 -30.41 -6.84 -10.00
CA PRO A 10 -29.65 -6.77 -8.76
C PRO A 10 -30.43 -5.97 -7.72
N GLN A 11 -30.68 -6.58 -6.57
CA GLN A 11 -31.30 -5.89 -5.43
C GLN A 11 -30.38 -4.75 -4.98
N ILE A 12 -30.89 -3.53 -5.03
CA ILE A 12 -30.23 -2.35 -4.47
C ILE A 12 -30.27 -2.49 -2.94
N PRO A 13 -29.15 -2.34 -2.21
CA PRO A 13 -29.16 -2.39 -0.75
C PRO A 13 -30.12 -1.34 -0.18
N GLU A 14 -31.04 -1.75 0.68
CA GLU A 14 -32.01 -0.85 1.31
C GLU A 14 -31.28 0.20 2.16
N LEU A 15 -31.60 1.48 1.96
CA LEU A 15 -31.12 2.55 2.84
C LEU A 15 -31.75 2.39 4.23
N PRO A 16 -31.00 2.65 5.32
CA PRO A 16 -31.51 2.50 6.69
C PRO A 16 -32.74 3.40 6.90
N SER A 17 -33.89 2.76 7.06
CA SER A 17 -35.22 3.39 7.01
C SER A 17 -35.70 3.89 8.38
N SER A 18 -35.09 3.44 9.48
CA SER A 18 -35.43 3.88 10.85
C SER A 18 -34.33 4.72 11.50
N GLY A 19 -34.71 5.67 12.35
CA GLY A 19 -33.77 6.45 13.18
C GLY A 19 -32.86 5.57 14.05
N ALA A 20 -33.36 4.40 14.48
CA ALA A 20 -32.57 3.42 15.20
C ALA A 20 -31.48 2.77 14.31
N ASP A 21 -31.75 2.53 13.04
CA ASP A 21 -30.78 1.96 12.09
C ASP A 21 -29.70 2.97 11.74
N ARG A 22 -30.06 4.26 11.66
CA ARG A 22 -29.09 5.35 11.48
C ARG A 22 -28.14 5.48 12.67
N MET A 23 -28.65 5.34 13.90
CA MET A 23 -27.80 5.35 15.11
C MET A 23 -26.88 4.13 15.18
N ARG A 24 -27.38 2.93 14.85
CA ARG A 24 -26.53 1.73 14.77
C ARG A 24 -25.46 1.85 13.69
N ALA A 25 -25.82 2.33 12.50
CA ALA A 25 -24.86 2.58 11.43
C ALA A 25 -23.81 3.63 11.81
N ALA A 26 -24.20 4.69 12.52
CA ALA A 26 -23.29 5.70 13.03
C ALA A 26 -22.30 5.11 14.06
N SER A 27 -22.79 4.32 15.02
CA SER A 27 -21.95 3.63 16.02
C SER A 27 -20.94 2.71 15.34
N LEU A 28 -21.41 1.86 14.41
CA LEU A 28 -20.56 0.92 13.70
C LEU A 28 -19.53 1.63 12.81
N SER A 29 -19.92 2.76 12.19
CA SER A 29 -18.97 3.59 11.42
C SER A 29 -17.89 4.21 12.31
N ALA A 30 -18.20 4.57 13.55
CA ALA A 30 -17.25 5.13 14.50
C ALA A 30 -16.26 4.05 14.97
N GLU A 31 -16.75 2.85 15.30
CA GLU A 31 -15.92 1.69 15.65
C GLU A 31 -14.96 1.32 14.53
N LEU A 32 -15.44 1.26 13.28
CA LEU A 32 -14.59 0.99 12.12
C LEU A 32 -13.50 2.05 11.92
N LYS A 33 -13.81 3.33 12.15
CA LYS A 33 -12.82 4.41 12.08
C LYS A 33 -11.74 4.27 13.15
N MET A 34 -12.11 3.90 14.38
CA MET A 34 -11.14 3.65 15.44
C MET A 34 -10.21 2.50 15.08
N LEU A 35 -10.77 1.37 14.64
CA LEU A 35 -9.99 0.21 14.20
C LEU A 35 -9.05 0.54 13.04
N LEU A 36 -9.53 1.33 12.06
CA LEU A 36 -8.69 1.79 10.96
C LEU A 36 -7.51 2.62 11.46
N ASN A 37 -7.75 3.55 12.39
CA ASN A 37 -6.68 4.38 12.96
C ASN A 37 -5.67 3.53 13.74
N GLU A 38 -6.12 2.55 14.52
CA GLU A 38 -5.23 1.63 15.22
C GLU A 38 -4.37 0.80 14.25
N LEU A 39 -4.97 0.28 13.17
CA LEU A 39 -4.25 -0.47 12.15
C LEU A 39 -3.24 0.42 11.42
N LEU A 40 -3.61 1.66 11.07
CA LEU A 40 -2.68 2.62 10.48
C LEU A 40 -1.49 2.89 11.40
N GLN A 41 -1.73 3.09 12.69
CA GLN A 41 -0.66 3.32 13.65
C GLN A 41 0.26 2.10 13.82
N ARG A 42 -0.32 0.89 13.90
CA ARG A 42 0.46 -0.36 13.96
C ARG A 42 1.31 -0.56 12.70
N ASN A 43 0.72 -0.30 11.53
CA ASN A 43 1.44 -0.41 10.25
C ASN A 43 2.57 0.62 10.16
N LEU A 44 2.35 1.86 10.61
CA LEU A 44 3.39 2.88 10.67
C LEU A 44 4.52 2.45 11.60
N ASN A 45 4.21 1.96 12.80
CA ASN A 45 5.22 1.47 13.75
C ASN A 45 6.05 0.31 13.16
N ASN A 46 5.39 -0.62 12.48
CA ASN A 46 6.06 -1.74 11.79
C ASN A 46 6.97 -1.23 10.66
N ALA A 47 6.48 -0.29 9.84
CA ALA A 47 7.27 0.30 8.77
C ALA A 47 8.51 1.05 9.31
N VAL A 48 8.36 1.79 10.41
CA VAL A 48 9.48 2.47 11.08
C VAL A 48 10.49 1.45 11.63
N LYS A 49 10.03 0.39 12.31
CA LYS A 49 10.91 -0.67 12.81
C LYS A 49 11.71 -1.31 11.68
N LEU A 50 11.04 -1.68 10.60
CA LEU A 50 11.64 -2.24 9.40
C LEU A 50 12.66 -1.30 8.75
N ALA A 51 12.38 0.00 8.69
CA ALA A 51 13.30 1.00 8.18
C ALA A 51 14.55 1.15 9.06
N ILE A 52 14.39 1.13 10.39
CA ILE A 52 15.51 1.19 11.35
C ILE A 52 16.41 -0.04 11.22
N GLU A 53 15.82 -1.24 11.15
CA GLU A 53 16.55 -2.49 10.94
C GLU A 53 17.34 -2.45 9.63
N ALA A 54 16.67 -2.02 8.54
CA ALA A 54 17.31 -1.91 7.22
C ALA A 54 18.44 -0.88 7.18
N ALA A 55 18.28 0.27 7.85
CA ALA A 55 19.33 1.29 7.96
C ALA A 55 20.57 0.76 8.71
N GLN A 56 20.40 -0.22 9.59
CA GLN A 56 21.48 -0.91 10.30
C GLN A 56 22.05 -2.10 9.50
N GLY A 57 21.55 -2.34 8.27
CA GLY A 57 21.99 -3.43 7.41
C GLY A 57 21.51 -4.82 7.85
N ARG A 58 20.43 -4.89 8.64
CA ARG A 58 19.88 -6.13 9.20
C ARG A 58 18.36 -6.22 9.01
N GLY A 59 17.80 -7.40 9.31
CA GLY A 59 16.36 -7.63 9.31
C GLY A 59 15.80 -8.16 7.99
N GLU A 60 14.52 -8.51 8.02
CA GLU A 60 13.83 -9.30 6.99
C GLU A 60 13.85 -8.61 5.61
N LEU A 61 13.71 -7.28 5.56
CA LEU A 61 13.79 -6.52 4.30
C LEU A 61 15.16 -6.66 3.63
N VAL A 62 16.24 -6.54 4.41
CA VAL A 62 17.60 -6.63 3.89
C VAL A 62 17.89 -8.04 3.39
N GLU A 63 17.47 -9.05 4.14
CA GLU A 63 17.57 -10.46 3.75
C GLU A 63 16.78 -10.75 2.47
N HIS A 64 15.55 -10.22 2.37
CA HIS A 64 14.70 -10.39 1.20
C HIS A 64 15.30 -9.72 -0.04
N PHE A 65 15.80 -8.48 0.07
CA PHE A 65 16.47 -7.82 -1.04
C PHE A 65 17.79 -8.48 -1.42
N ALA A 66 18.55 -9.00 -0.45
CA ALA A 66 19.74 -9.78 -0.72
C ALA A 66 19.41 -11.08 -1.48
N GLU A 67 18.33 -11.76 -1.09
CA GLU A 67 17.85 -12.97 -1.77
C GLU A 67 17.35 -12.66 -3.18
N LEU A 68 16.63 -11.55 -3.39
CA LEU A 68 16.26 -11.09 -4.73
C LEU A 68 17.50 -10.77 -5.58
N GLY A 69 18.51 -10.13 -4.99
CA GLY A 69 19.80 -9.90 -5.63
C GLY A 69 20.50 -11.21 -6.04
N ARG A 70 20.48 -12.25 -5.19
CA ARG A 70 21.02 -13.58 -5.54
C ARG A 70 20.25 -14.24 -6.67
N ARG A 71 18.91 -14.19 -6.65
CA ARG A 71 18.05 -14.85 -7.65
C ARG A 71 18.03 -14.15 -9.00
N TYR A 72 18.10 -12.82 -9.01
CA TYR A 72 17.83 -12.02 -10.22
C TYR A 72 18.97 -11.08 -10.61
N GLY A 73 19.96 -10.84 -9.75
CA GLY A 73 21.05 -9.88 -9.99
C GLY A 73 21.85 -10.16 -11.26
N GLY A 74 22.03 -11.42 -11.64
CA GLY A 74 22.70 -11.77 -12.91
C GLY A 74 21.83 -11.61 -14.16
N ARG A 75 20.49 -11.54 -14.03
CA ARG A 75 19.56 -11.40 -15.16
C ARG A 75 19.19 -9.95 -15.46
N THR A 76 19.27 -9.05 -14.47
CA THR A 76 19.01 -7.61 -14.63
C THR A 76 20.26 -6.81 -15.00
N ASP A 77 21.45 -7.39 -14.88
CA ASP A 77 22.75 -6.78 -15.22
C ASP A 77 23.18 -7.05 -16.68
N THR A 78 22.23 -7.00 -17.63
CA THR A 78 22.54 -7.20 -19.07
C THR A 78 22.98 -5.93 -19.79
N ARG A 79 23.31 -4.85 -19.06
CA ARG A 79 24.02 -3.71 -19.65
C ARG A 79 25.12 -3.27 -18.68
N PRO A 80 26.41 -3.31 -19.07
CA PRO A 80 27.43 -2.67 -18.29
C PRO A 80 27.06 -1.19 -18.20
N ARG A 81 26.64 -0.74 -17.02
CA ARG A 81 26.31 0.65 -16.73
C ARG A 81 27.64 1.40 -16.80
N ARG A 82 28.03 1.83 -18.01
CA ARG A 82 29.19 2.70 -18.23
C ARG A 82 29.07 3.80 -17.19
N ARG A 83 30.00 3.84 -16.24
CA ARG A 83 30.16 4.93 -15.27
C ARG A 83 30.48 6.20 -16.05
N LYS A 84 29.49 6.81 -16.70
CA LYS A 84 29.54 8.25 -16.93
C LYS A 84 29.31 8.83 -15.55
N ALA A 85 30.36 9.39 -14.97
CA ALA A 85 30.25 10.24 -13.79
C ALA A 85 29.07 11.19 -14.04
N ALA A 86 27.97 10.96 -13.34
CA ALA A 86 26.86 11.89 -13.36
C ALA A 86 27.38 13.13 -12.63
N ALA A 87 27.83 14.12 -13.40
CA ALA A 87 28.17 15.42 -12.86
C ALA A 87 26.91 15.95 -12.20
N PHE A 88 26.88 15.95 -10.86
CA PHE A 88 25.83 16.60 -10.09
C PHE A 88 25.82 18.07 -10.50
N ARG A 89 24.82 18.48 -11.27
CA ARG A 89 24.57 19.90 -11.53
C ARG A 89 23.65 20.40 -10.44
N VAL A 90 24.18 21.29 -9.60
CA VAL A 90 23.42 22.07 -8.64
C VAL A 90 22.43 22.94 -9.41
N ILE A 91 21.14 22.78 -9.13
CA ILE A 91 20.10 23.69 -9.60
C ILE A 91 20.05 24.82 -8.58
N PRO A 92 20.48 26.06 -8.89
CA PRO A 92 20.31 27.17 -7.96
C PRO A 92 18.82 27.41 -7.75
N GLY A 93 18.39 27.38 -6.48
CA GLY A 93 17.00 27.61 -6.09
C GLY A 93 16.56 29.02 -6.49
N GLY A 94 15.52 29.10 -7.32
CA GLY A 94 14.85 30.35 -7.61
C GLY A 94 13.98 30.74 -6.42
N LEU A 95 14.39 31.79 -5.71
CA LEU A 95 13.48 32.64 -4.95
C LEU A 95 12.66 33.45 -5.96
N SER A 96 11.36 33.17 -6.05
CA SER A 96 10.30 34.09 -6.46
C SER A 96 8.96 33.51 -6.03
#